data_AF-A0A968FQS4-F1
#
_entry.id   AF-A0A968FQS4-F1
#
_cell.length_a   1.000
_cell.length_b   1.000
_cell.length_c   1.000
_cell.angle_alpha   90.00
_cell.angle_beta   90.00
_cell.angle_gamma   90.00
#
_symmetry.space_group_name_H-M   'P 1'
#
loop_
_entity.id
_entity.type
_entity.pdbx_description
1 polymer ?
#
loop_
_entity_poly.entity_id
_entity_poly.type
_entity_poly.pdbx_seq_one_letter_code
_entity_poly.pdbx_strand_id
1 'polypeptide(L)' 'ITTRNLVDPDRVQTAEVVARDSLVLCGTEIFKRVFHHLDPQAEFLECPYRDGDPVPPGGLLFRLRAKTVA' A
#
# COMPACT_ATOMS: atom_id res chain seq x y z
N ILE A 1 7.80 2.69 18.02
CA ILE A 1 9.16 2.86 18.58
C ILE A 1 10.23 2.45 17.56
N THR A 2 10.11 1.30 16.89
CA THR A 2 11.13 0.80 15.95
C THR A 2 11.33 1.67 14.70
N THR A 3 10.28 1.97 13.92
CA THR A 3 10.41 2.73 12.65
C THR A 3 10.88 4.18 12.86
N ARG A 4 10.33 4.88 13.86
CA ARG A 4 10.63 6.28 14.18
C ARG A 4 12.10 6.54 14.58
N ASN A 5 12.78 5.53 15.11
CA ASN A 5 14.16 5.67 15.60
C ASN A 5 15.21 5.33 14.53
N LEU A 6 14.81 4.70 13.42
CA LEU A 6 15.71 4.16 12.41
C LEU A 6 15.56 4.83 11.05
N VAL A 7 14.43 5.50 10.81
CA VAL A 7 14.12 6.10 9.51
C VAL A 7 13.83 7.58 9.69
N ASP A 8 14.45 8.39 8.83
CA ASP A 8 14.15 9.81 8.71
C ASP A 8 12.64 10.02 8.48
N PRO A 9 11.97 10.80 9.33
CA PRO A 9 10.52 11.00 9.27
C PRO A 9 10.05 11.70 7.99
N ASP A 10 10.89 12.48 7.32
CA ASP A 10 10.54 13.16 6.07
C ASP A 10 10.85 12.33 4.83
N ARG A 11 11.37 11.11 5.01
CA ARG A 11 11.69 10.23 3.89
C ARG A 11 10.42 9.66 3.27
N VAL A 12 10.12 10.11 2.06
CA VAL A 12 9.10 9.53 1.17
C VAL A 12 9.68 8.32 0.45
N GLN A 13 8.98 7.19 0.50
CA GLN A 13 9.39 5.96 -0.17
C GLN A 13 8.23 5.35 -0.94
N THR A 14 8.58 4.51 -1.92
CA THR A 14 7.64 3.72 -2.69
C THR A 14 7.69 2.27 -2.23
N ALA A 15 6.53 1.66 -2.00
CA ALA A 15 6.38 0.28 -1.60
C ALA A 15 5.38 -0.45 -2.52
N GLU A 16 5.52 -1.77 -2.56
CA GLU A 16 4.65 -2.64 -3.36
C GLU A 16 3.87 -3.59 -2.46
N VAL A 17 2.58 -3.72 -2.75
CA VAL A 17 1.69 -4.68 -2.12
C VAL A 17 1.47 -5.81 -3.11
N VAL A 18 1.93 -7.01 -2.77
CA VAL A 18 1.94 -8.16 -3.68
C VAL A 18 1.13 -9.31 -3.07
N ALA A 19 0.27 -9.93 -3.88
CA ALA A 19 -0.44 -11.15 -3.50
C ALA A 19 0.57 -12.31 -3.36
N ARG A 20 0.65 -12.92 -2.19
CA ARG A 20 1.57 -14.07 -1.98
C ARG A 20 1.03 -15.35 -2.58
N ASP A 21 -0.27 -15.53 -2.54
CA ASP A 21 -1.01 -16.67 -3.07
C ASP A 21 -2.21 -16.19 -3.89
N SER A 22 -2.86 -17.11 -4.59
CA SER A 22 -4.10 -16.83 -5.31
C SER A 22 -5.19 -16.34 -4.35
N LEU A 23 -5.83 -15.23 -4.68
CA LEU A 23 -6.89 -14.64 -3.85
C LEU A 23 -7.96 -13.96 -4.70
N VAL A 24 -9.09 -13.64 -4.08
CA VAL A 24 -10.05 -12.66 -4.61
C VAL A 24 -9.82 -11.36 -3.85
N LEU A 25 -9.54 -10.27 -4.57
CA LEU A 25 -9.23 -8.99 -3.95
C LEU A 25 -10.48 -8.39 -3.30
N CYS A 26 -10.35 -7.83 -2.10
CA CYS A 26 -11.43 -7.14 -1.41
C CYS A 26 -10.84 -6.12 -0.42
N GLY A 27 -11.53 -4.99 -0.21
CA GLY A 27 -11.15 -3.99 0.78
C GLY A 27 -10.14 -2.96 0.27
N THR A 28 -9.99 -2.80 -1.04
CA THR A 28 -9.08 -1.81 -1.65
C THR A 28 -9.31 -0.40 -1.12
N GLU A 29 -10.57 0.04 -0.99
CA GLU A 29 -10.89 1.38 -0.47
C GLU A 29 -10.61 1.53 1.02
N ILE A 30 -10.79 0.46 1.81
CA ILE A 30 -10.43 0.46 3.23
C ILE A 30 -8.90 0.61 3.37
N PHE A 31 -8.14 -0.15 2.59
CA PHE A 31 -6.68 -0.06 2.55
C PHE A 31 -6.22 1.37 2.25
N LYS A 32 -6.74 1.98 1.18
CA LYS A 32 -6.43 3.37 0.82
C LYS A 32 -6.75 4.35 1.94
N ARG A 33 -7.93 4.21 2.55
CA ARG A 33 -8.38 5.11 3.61
C ARG A 33 -7.48 5.07 4.85
N VAL A 34 -6.95 3.90 5.20
CA VAL A 34 -5.98 3.77 6.31
C VAL A 34 -4.71 4.56 5.99
N PHE A 35 -4.14 4.40 4.80
CA PHE A 35 -2.92 5.13 4.43
C PHE A 35 -3.16 6.63 4.29
N HIS A 36 -4.28 7.06 3.74
CA HIS A 36 -4.64 8.48 3.68
C HIS A 36 -4.90 9.10 5.07
N HIS A 37 -5.36 8.31 6.04
CA HIS A 37 -5.50 8.78 7.42
C HIS A 37 -4.14 9.02 8.09
N LEU A 38 -3.14 8.19 7.76
CA LEU A 38 -1.78 8.30 8.29
C LEU A 38 -0.95 9.38 7.56
N ASP A 39 -1.06 9.43 6.23
CA ASP A 39 -0.41 10.40 5.36
C ASP A 39 -1.42 10.90 4.31
N PRO A 40 -2.00 12.11 4.50
CA PRO A 40 -2.94 12.68 3.54
C PRO A 40 -2.37 12.88 2.14
N GLN A 41 -1.04 12.82 1.97
CA GLN A 41 -0.34 12.93 0.68
C GLN A 41 0.06 11.57 0.10
N ALA A 42 -0.36 10.46 0.69
CA ALA A 42 -0.09 9.13 0.16
C ALA A 42 -0.66 8.96 -1.26
N GLU A 43 0.15 8.48 -2.20
CA GLU A 43 -0.20 8.30 -3.62
C GLU A 43 -0.24 6.81 -3.99
N PHE A 44 -1.33 6.40 -4.63
CA PHE A 44 -1.49 5.05 -5.18
C PHE A 44 -1.21 5.08 -6.69
N LEU A 45 0.02 4.72 -7.07
CA LEU A 45 0.57 4.88 -8.42
C LEU A 45 0.07 3.82 -9.40
N GLU A 46 -0.11 2.57 -8.93
CA GLU A 46 -0.60 1.45 -9.74
C GLU A 46 -1.65 0.66 -8.97
N CYS A 47 -2.79 0.38 -9.60
CA CYS A 47 -3.93 -0.37 -9.06
C CYS A 47 -4.57 -1.22 -10.18
N PRO A 48 -3.90 -2.30 -10.65
CA PRO A 48 -4.37 -3.06 -11.82
C PRO A 48 -5.60 -3.93 -11.54
N TYR A 49 -5.96 -4.16 -10.27
CA TYR A 49 -7.08 -5.01 -9.86
C TYR A 49 -8.13 -4.20 -9.07
N ARG A 50 -9.37 -4.69 -9.09
CA ARG A 50 -10.51 -4.15 -8.34
C ARG A 50 -11.04 -5.18 -7.34
N ASP A 51 -11.79 -4.71 -6.34
CA ASP A 51 -12.50 -5.61 -5.44
C ASP A 51 -13.42 -6.55 -6.24
N GLY A 52 -13.31 -7.84 -5.97
CA GLY A 52 -13.97 -8.93 -6.69
C GLY A 52 -13.10 -9.62 -7.74
N ASP A 53 -11.96 -9.04 -8.14
CA ASP A 53 -11.09 -9.66 -9.14
C ASP A 53 -10.28 -10.82 -8.55
N PRO A 54 -10.09 -11.92 -9.30
CA PRO A 54 -9.11 -12.94 -8.96
C PRO A 54 -7.69 -12.43 -9.24
N VAL A 55 -6.79 -12.60 -8.28
CA VAL A 55 -5.38 -12.21 -8.38
C VAL A 55 -4.50 -13.44 -8.23
N PRO A 56 -3.57 -13.69 -9.18
CA PRO A 56 -2.63 -14.80 -9.08
C PRO A 56 -1.51 -14.53 -8.05
N PRO A 57 -0.76 -15.55 -7.62
CA PRO A 57 0.44 -15.37 -6.81
C PRO A 57 1.43 -14.44 -7.54
N GLY A 58 2.03 -13.51 -6.81
CA GLY A 58 2.93 -12.49 -7.34
C GLY A 58 2.21 -11.29 -7.98
N GLY A 59 0.88 -11.26 -8.02
CA GLY A 59 0.13 -10.13 -8.56
C GLY A 59 0.36 -8.84 -7.75
N LEU A 60 0.76 -7.77 -8.43
CA LEU A 60 0.92 -6.44 -7.83
C LEU A 60 -0.45 -5.81 -7.59
N LEU A 61 -0.85 -5.67 -6.33
CA LEU A 61 -2.12 -5.07 -5.94
C LEU A 61 -2.03 -3.55 -5.95
N PHE A 62 -0.99 -3.01 -5.31
CA PHE A 62 -0.76 -1.57 -5.19
C PHE A 62 0.71 -1.24 -5.29
N ARG A 63 1.05 -0.15 -5.99
CA ARG A 63 2.29 0.59 -5.76
C ARG A 63 1.96 1.89 -5.03
N LEU A 64 2.44 2.03 -3.80
CA LEU A 64 2.13 3.15 -2.90
C LEU A 64 3.38 4.00 -2.68
N ARG A 65 3.23 5.32 -2.74
CA ARG A 65 4.27 6.28 -2.35
C ARG A 65 3.76 7.12 -1.18
N ALA A 66 4.47 7.10 -0.05
CA ALA A 66 4.07 7.82 1.17
C ALA A 66 5.29 8.10 2.06
N LYS A 67 5.11 8.91 3.11
CA LYS A 67 6.10 9.07 4.18
C LYS A 67 6.31 7.76 4.92
N THR A 68 7.56 7.46 5.27
CA THR A 68 7.91 6.19 5.94
C THR A 68 7.49 6.18 7.41
N VAL A 69 7.26 7.35 7.98
CA VAL A 69 6.82 7.54 9.35
C VAL A 69 5.60 8.45 9.34
N ALA A 70 4.52 7.96 9.95
CA ALA A 70 3.35 8.75 10.33
C ALA A 70 3.29 8.91 11.85
#